data_AF-A0A257N7D1-F1
#
_entry.id   AF-A0A257N7D1-F1
#
_cell.length_a   1.000
_cell.length_b   1.000
_cell.length_c   1.000
_cell.angle_alpha   90.00
_cell.angle_beta   90.00
_cell.angle_gamma   90.00
#
_symmetry.space_group_name_H-M   'P 1'
#
loop_
_entity.id
_entity.type
_entity.pdbx_description
1 polymer ?
#
loop_
_entity_poly.entity_id
_entity_poly.type
_entity_poly.pdbx_seq_one_letter_code
_entity_poly.pdbx_strand_id
1 'polypeptide(L)'
;MIKILWALLLAISFSSVQANANLTSLQQAIAGKQRSAEHKARDKYRHPQETLEFFDVKENMTVVEIWPGEGWYTEILAPYLKDKGKLYAAHFSADADLPYHKKGLEKFINKMRKEPKI
;
A
#
# COMPACT_ATOMS: atom_id res chain seq x y z
N MET A 1 -0.40 -63.19 -11.39
CA MET A 1 0.22 -62.10 -12.18
C MET A 1 -0.83 -61.02 -12.43
N ILE A 2 -1.06 -60.15 -11.45
CA ILE A 2 -2.08 -59.07 -11.48
C ILE A 2 -1.33 -57.79 -11.13
N LYS A 3 -0.69 -57.17 -12.13
CA LYS A 3 0.05 -55.90 -11.98
C LYS A 3 0.02 -55.10 -13.29
N ILE A 4 -1.12 -55.03 -13.98
CA ILE A 4 -1.27 -54.12 -15.12
C ILE A 4 -2.73 -53.66 -15.16
N LEU A 5 -3.13 -52.74 -14.28
CA LEU A 5 -4.36 -51.94 -14.47
C LEU A 5 -4.38 -50.76 -13.48
N TRP A 6 -3.35 -49.90 -13.54
CA TRP A 6 -3.31 -48.63 -12.81
C TRP A 6 -2.76 -47.51 -13.70
N ALA A 7 -3.10 -47.51 -14.98
CA ALA A 7 -2.75 -46.44 -15.90
C ALA A 7 -4.04 -45.97 -16.59
N LEU A 8 -4.19 -44.65 -16.70
CA LEU A 8 -5.33 -43.91 -17.24
C LEU A 8 -6.47 -43.62 -16.24
N LEU A 9 -6.21 -42.73 -15.29
CA LEU A 9 -7.18 -41.66 -15.01
C LEU A 9 -6.45 -40.31 -15.03
N LEU A 10 -6.27 -39.84 -16.27
CA LEU A 10 -6.24 -38.44 -16.72
C LEU A 10 -5.99 -37.38 -15.63
N ALA A 11 -4.70 -37.13 -15.35
CA ALA A 11 -4.27 -35.88 -14.72
C ALA A 11 -4.51 -34.73 -15.71
N ILE A 12 -5.69 -34.09 -15.63
CA ILE A 12 -5.89 -32.75 -16.17
C ILE A 12 -5.13 -31.82 -15.24
N SER A 13 -3.85 -31.63 -15.56
CA SER A 13 -3.09 -30.52 -15.00
C SER A 13 -3.76 -29.24 -15.49
N PHE A 14 -4.57 -28.63 -14.62
CA PHE A 14 -4.92 -27.22 -14.74
C PHE A 14 -3.61 -26.43 -14.62
N SER A 15 -2.96 -26.16 -15.75
CA SER A 15 -2.01 -25.07 -15.83
C SER A 15 -2.83 -23.80 -15.62
N SER A 16 -2.87 -23.31 -14.38
CA SER A 16 -3.29 -21.95 -14.12
C SER A 16 -2.39 -21.04 -14.95
N VAL A 17 -2.96 -20.41 -15.98
CA VAL A 17 -2.37 -19.22 -16.57
C VAL A 17 -2.34 -18.20 -15.45
N GLN A 18 -1.24 -18.17 -14.72
CA GLN A 18 -0.96 -17.10 -13.79
C GLN A 18 -0.81 -15.86 -14.68
N ALA A 19 -1.87 -15.07 -14.78
CA ALA A 19 -1.78 -13.74 -15.34
C ALA A 19 -0.81 -12.97 -14.45
N ASN A 20 0.47 -12.95 -14.83
CA ASN A 20 1.42 -11.98 -14.32
C ASN A 20 1.00 -10.63 -14.90
N ALA A 21 -0.07 -10.07 -14.34
CA ALA A 21 -0.37 -8.66 -14.54
C ALA A 21 0.86 -7.91 -14.01
N ASN A 22 1.66 -7.38 -14.92
CA ASN A 22 2.76 -6.49 -14.57
C ASN A 22 2.12 -5.22 -14.00
N LEU A 23 1.87 -5.23 -12.69
CA LEU A 23 1.35 -4.09 -11.97
C LEU A 23 2.30 -2.91 -12.16
N THR A 24 1.77 -1.72 -12.38
CA THR A 24 2.55 -0.48 -12.34
C THR A 24 3.16 -0.29 -10.94
N SER A 25 4.22 0.54 -10.81
CA SER A 25 4.81 0.83 -9.49
C SER A 25 3.78 1.39 -8.51
N LEU A 26 2.82 2.20 -8.98
CA LEU A 26 1.70 2.69 -8.18
C LEU A 26 0.77 1.54 -7.72
N GLN A 27 0.38 0.64 -8.62
CA GLN A 27 -0.46 -0.52 -8.29
C GLN A 27 0.23 -1.47 -7.30
N GLN A 28 1.55 -1.64 -7.43
CA GLN A 28 2.35 -2.41 -6.47
C GLN A 28 2.35 -1.76 -5.08
N ALA A 29 2.49 -0.43 -5.00
CA ALA A 29 2.43 0.30 -3.73
C ALA A 29 1.05 0.17 -3.06
N ILE A 30 -0.03 0.30 -3.82
CA ILE A 30 -1.42 0.15 -3.34
C ILE A 30 -1.69 -1.27 -2.84
N ALA A 31 -1.27 -2.30 -3.60
CA ALA A 31 -1.47 -3.70 -3.24
C ALA A 31 -0.49 -4.21 -2.15
N GLY A 32 0.52 -3.40 -1.80
CA GLY A 32 1.67 -3.78 -1.00
C GLY A 32 1.35 -4.37 0.37
N LYS A 33 2.23 -5.22 0.88
CA LYS A 33 2.06 -5.91 2.18
C LYS A 33 2.28 -5.00 3.39
N GLN A 34 2.89 -3.84 3.20
CA GLN A 34 3.10 -2.82 4.23
C GLN A 34 1.77 -2.15 4.65
N ARG A 35 0.77 -2.14 3.77
CA ARG A 35 -0.54 -1.54 4.02
C ARG A 35 -1.31 -2.31 5.09
N SER A 36 -1.85 -1.61 6.09
CA SER A 36 -2.69 -2.26 7.11
C SER A 36 -3.99 -2.82 6.51
N ALA A 37 -4.55 -3.86 7.12
CA ALA A 37 -5.80 -4.45 6.66
C ALA A 37 -6.96 -3.45 6.76
N GLU A 38 -6.96 -2.63 7.82
CA GLU A 38 -7.93 -1.57 8.07
C GLU A 38 -7.86 -0.48 7.01
N HIS A 39 -6.65 -0.11 6.56
CA HIS A 39 -6.49 0.87 5.50
C HIS A 39 -6.92 0.31 4.15
N LYS A 40 -6.53 -0.92 3.79
CA LYS A 40 -6.99 -1.58 2.56
C LYS A 40 -8.51 -1.69 2.47
N ALA A 41 -9.18 -2.00 3.58
CA ALA A 41 -10.64 -2.13 3.62
C ALA A 41 -11.38 -0.83 3.22
N ARG A 42 -10.69 0.32 3.25
CA ARG A 42 -11.23 1.63 2.89
C ARG A 42 -10.97 2.02 1.44
N ASP A 43 -10.11 1.29 0.71
CA ASP A 43 -9.76 1.60 -0.67
C ASP A 43 -10.99 1.65 -1.58
N LYS A 44 -11.98 0.77 -1.35
CA LYS A 44 -13.25 0.77 -2.10
C LYS A 44 -14.10 2.06 -1.97
N TYR A 45 -13.82 2.88 -0.96
CA TYR A 45 -14.48 4.17 -0.75
C TYR A 45 -13.58 5.36 -1.11
N ARG A 46 -12.27 5.13 -1.16
CA ARG A 46 -11.26 6.17 -1.32
C ARG A 46 -10.60 6.19 -2.69
N HIS A 47 -10.73 5.12 -3.47
CA HIS A 47 -10.26 5.02 -4.84
C HIS A 47 -8.82 5.53 -5.00
N PRO A 48 -7.83 4.94 -4.30
CA PRO A 48 -6.48 5.50 -4.24
C PRO A 48 -5.82 5.53 -5.61
N GLN A 49 -6.05 4.52 -6.45
CA GLN A 49 -5.44 4.45 -7.77
C GLN A 49 -5.97 5.60 -8.63
N GLU A 50 -7.29 5.70 -8.75
CA GLU A 50 -7.97 6.69 -9.57
C GLU A 50 -7.66 8.11 -9.07
N THR A 51 -7.60 8.31 -7.74
CA THR A 51 -7.27 9.61 -7.15
C THR A 51 -5.83 10.02 -7.47
N LEU A 52 -4.85 9.15 -7.26
CA LEU A 52 -3.45 9.47 -7.49
C LEU A 52 -3.12 9.60 -8.99
N GLU A 53 -3.80 8.84 -9.84
CA GLU A 53 -3.74 9.01 -11.30
C GLU A 53 -4.38 10.33 -11.75
N PHE A 54 -5.52 10.73 -11.16
CA PHE A 54 -6.16 12.01 -11.47
C PHE A 54 -5.27 13.22 -11.15
N PHE A 55 -4.56 13.18 -10.02
CA PHE A 55 -3.56 14.20 -9.67
C PHE A 55 -2.22 14.04 -10.41
N ASP A 56 -2.12 13.04 -11.27
CA ASP A 56 -0.93 12.70 -12.05
C ASP A 56 0.34 12.52 -11.20
N VAL A 57 0.20 11.94 -9.99
CA VAL A 57 1.33 11.76 -9.07
C VAL A 57 2.32 10.75 -9.64
N LYS A 58 3.57 11.19 -9.83
CA LYS A 58 4.67 10.35 -10.34
C LYS A 58 5.68 10.01 -9.24
N GLU A 59 6.29 8.84 -9.36
CA GLU A 59 7.29 8.29 -8.42
C GLU A 59 8.51 9.19 -8.18
N ASN A 60 8.80 10.14 -9.08
CA ASN A 60 9.92 11.09 -8.97
C ASN A 60 9.55 12.47 -8.42
N MET A 61 8.30 12.68 -8.02
CA MET A 61 7.85 13.96 -7.49
C MET A 61 8.24 14.17 -6.02
N THR A 62 8.25 15.43 -5.61
CA THR A 62 8.15 15.78 -4.19
C THR A 62 6.67 16.01 -3.86
N VAL A 63 6.13 15.22 -2.95
CA VAL A 63 4.72 15.25 -2.54
C VAL A 63 4.63 15.69 -1.09
N VAL A 64 3.71 16.61 -0.80
CA VAL A 64 3.36 17.01 0.56
C VAL A 64 1.98 16.44 0.89
N GLU A 65 1.92 15.49 1.82
CA GLU A 65 0.67 14.96 2.36
C GLU A 65 0.22 15.82 3.54
N ILE A 66 -0.81 16.65 3.32
CA ILE A 66 -1.39 17.49 4.37
C ILE A 66 -2.32 16.64 5.24
N TRP A 67 -2.09 16.67 6.56
CA TRP A 67 -2.90 15.98 7.55
C TRP A 67 -3.05 14.47 7.26
N PRO A 68 -1.95 13.70 7.32
CA PRO A 68 -1.94 12.28 6.96
C PRO A 68 -2.81 11.40 7.89
N GLY A 69 -3.29 11.96 9.01
CA GLY A 69 -4.02 11.21 10.03
C GLY A 69 -3.13 10.11 10.62
N GLU A 70 -3.59 8.86 10.53
CA GLU A 70 -2.82 7.67 10.91
C GLU A 70 -2.04 7.06 9.71
N GLY A 71 -1.91 7.79 8.60
CA GLY A 71 -1.01 7.46 7.48
C GLY A 71 -1.65 6.70 6.33
N TRP A 72 -2.95 6.87 6.08
CA TRP A 72 -3.64 6.09 5.05
C TRP A 72 -3.06 6.31 3.64
N TYR A 73 -2.72 7.54 3.24
CA TYR A 73 -2.03 7.76 1.96
C TYR A 73 -0.53 7.53 2.10
N THR A 74 0.05 7.83 3.28
CA THR A 74 1.47 7.59 3.57
C THR A 74 1.92 6.17 3.25
N GLU A 75 1.14 5.14 3.61
CA GLU A 75 1.50 3.73 3.31
C GLU A 75 1.55 3.38 1.81
N ILE A 76 0.98 4.23 0.95
CA ILE A 76 1.05 4.12 -0.52
C ILE A 76 2.18 5.02 -1.04
N LEU A 77 2.16 6.31 -0.65
CA LEU A 77 3.04 7.33 -1.17
C LEU A 77 4.49 7.13 -0.74
N ALA A 78 4.74 6.70 0.49
CA ALA A 78 6.09 6.50 0.99
C ALA A 78 6.87 5.46 0.18
N PRO A 79 6.38 4.22 -0.04
CA PRO A 79 7.07 3.28 -0.91
C PRO A 79 7.05 3.69 -2.39
N TYR A 80 5.98 4.33 -2.88
CA TYR A 80 5.89 4.76 -4.28
C TYR A 80 6.94 5.83 -4.64
N LEU A 81 7.25 6.73 -3.71
CA LEU A 81 8.19 7.84 -3.92
C LEU A 81 9.61 7.53 -3.42
N LYS A 82 9.82 6.40 -2.74
CA LYS A 82 11.03 6.12 -1.94
C LYS A 82 12.34 6.29 -2.71
N ASP A 83 12.40 5.78 -3.93
CA ASP A 83 13.66 5.64 -4.66
C ASP A 83 13.97 6.86 -5.55
N LYS A 84 12.94 7.57 -6.02
CA LYS A 84 13.08 8.64 -7.04
C LYS A 84 12.51 9.98 -6.62
N GLY A 85 11.71 10.02 -5.57
CA GLY A 85 10.95 11.18 -5.14
C GLY A 85 11.16 11.50 -3.67
N LYS A 86 10.22 12.27 -3.12
CA LYS A 86 10.24 12.65 -1.70
C LYS A 86 8.83 12.83 -1.17
N LEU A 87 8.57 12.29 0.01
CA LEU A 87 7.31 12.52 0.73
C LEU A 87 7.57 13.38 1.96
N TYR A 88 6.80 14.46 2.10
CA TYR A 88 6.68 15.21 3.35
C TYR A 88 5.29 14.99 3.94
N ALA A 89 5.23 14.37 5.11
CA ALA A 89 3.99 14.24 5.88
C ALA A 89 3.80 15.49 6.76
N ALA A 90 2.95 16.42 6.32
CA ALA A 90 2.65 17.65 7.04
C ALA A 90 1.56 17.41 8.09
N HIS A 91 1.98 16.89 9.23
CA HIS A 91 1.12 16.67 10.40
C HIS A 91 0.99 17.93 11.27
N PHE A 92 0.17 17.86 12.31
CA PHE A 92 0.09 18.89 13.33
C PHE A 92 1.43 19.08 14.04
N SER A 93 1.63 20.28 14.56
CA SER A 93 2.83 20.58 15.34
C SER A 93 2.84 19.85 16.68
N ALA A 94 4.03 19.49 17.17
CA ALA A 94 4.22 18.86 18.46
C ALA A 94 3.85 19.78 19.64
N ASP A 95 3.86 21.10 19.41
CA ASP A 95 3.48 22.12 20.39
C ASP A 95 2.00 22.53 20.34
N ALA A 96 1.19 21.92 19.46
CA ALA A 96 -0.21 22.32 19.26
C ALA A 96 -1.05 22.25 20.55
N ASP A 97 -1.79 23.31 20.89
CA ASP A 97 -2.52 23.39 22.18
C ASP A 97 -3.62 22.32 22.34
N LEU A 98 -4.26 21.92 21.24
CA LEU A 98 -5.37 20.99 21.29
C LEU A 98 -4.89 19.54 21.50
N PRO A 99 -5.37 18.83 22.56
CA PRO A 99 -4.97 17.45 22.83
C PRO A 99 -5.21 16.48 21.67
N TYR A 100 -6.26 16.74 20.86
CA TYR A 100 -6.57 15.96 19.68
C TYR A 100 -5.42 15.97 18.65
N HIS A 101 -4.80 17.13 18.42
CA HIS A 101 -3.69 17.27 17.46
C HIS A 101 -2.45 16.51 17.92
N LYS A 102 -2.06 16.67 19.19
CA LYS A 102 -0.92 15.93 19.77
C LYS A 102 -1.13 14.42 19.67
N LYS A 103 -2.31 13.93 20.06
CA LYS A 103 -2.64 12.51 19.99
C LYS A 103 -2.60 11.98 18.55
N GLY A 104 -3.07 12.76 17.58
CA GLY A 104 -2.99 12.41 16.16
C GLY A 104 -1.53 12.25 15.69
N LEU A 105 -0.67 13.21 16.03
CA LEU A 105 0.76 13.18 15.70
C LEU A 105 1.46 11.98 16.37
N GLU A 106 1.22 11.76 17.66
CA GLU A 106 1.82 10.67 18.42
C GLU A 106 1.50 9.31 17.79
N LYS A 107 0.23 9.08 17.43
CA LYS A 107 -0.18 7.84 16.76
C LYS A 107 0.52 7.65 15.42
N PHE A 108 0.58 8.70 14.62
CA PHE A 108 1.27 8.68 13.33
C PHE A 108 2.75 8.31 13.51
N ILE A 109 3.47 9.04 14.37
CA ILE A 109 4.90 8.78 14.62
C ILE A 109 5.11 7.36 15.17
N ASN A 110 4.28 6.91 16.11
CA ASN A 110 4.38 5.57 16.68
C ASN A 110 4.20 4.48 15.62
N LYS A 111 3.33 4.69 14.63
CA LYS A 111 3.19 3.79 13.49
C LYS A 111 4.44 3.81 12.60
N MET A 112 4.90 4.99 12.19
CA MET A 112 6.10 5.11 11.33
C MET A 112 7.34 4.46 11.95
N ARG A 113 7.52 4.57 13.28
CA ARG A 113 8.64 3.88 13.97
C ARG A 113 8.52 2.35 13.96
N LYS A 114 7.30 1.81 14.01
CA LYS A 114 7.06 0.36 14.01
C LYS A 114 7.19 -0.25 12.61
N GLU A 115 6.94 0.53 11.58
CA GLU A 115 6.89 0.09 10.18
C GLU A 115 7.84 0.93 9.32
N PRO A 116 9.18 0.77 9.45
CA PRO A 116 10.17 1.64 8.80
C PRO A 116 10.24 1.51 7.27
N LYS A 117 9.39 0.66 6.68
CA LYS A 117 9.20 0.54 5.23
C LYS A 117 8.11 1.49 4.71
N ILE A 118 7.45 2.22 5.62
CA ILE A 118 6.52 3.32 5.39
C ILE A 118 7.18 4.60 5.93
#